data_AF-A0A7S3SCP8-F1
#
_entry.id   AF-A0A7S3SCP8-F1
#
_cell.length_a   1.000
_cell.length_b   1.000
_cell.length_c   1.000
_cell.angle_alpha   90.00
_cell.angle_beta   90.00
_cell.angle_gamma   90.00
#
_symmetry.space_group_name_H-M   'P 1'
#
loop_
_entity.id
_entity.type
_entity.pdbx_description
1 polymer ?
#
loop_
_entity_poly.entity_id
_entity_poly.type
_entity_poly.pdbx_seq_one_letter_code
_entity_poly.pdbx_strand_id
1 'polypeptide(L)'
;EKRLDIEVPRKEVRLPDVSLATVLAPHTGYVKLDGFSEGTAEELAINLIKLYETGRAVGEPINSLVLDLRDNPGGLLDAAVGVAQLLVPKGTDIVSTEGRVYGEGATLNYRSIYPPLVPASTRLVVLVNGNTASAAEIVTGVVQDTDRGVVVGEKTFGKGLVQVVEPLPGGRSLKLTVAKYFTPSGRCIQAVSYAKPRKANTMAAVSPSKQTPGGTSMPLPQQPQQMPPTDGKPTSAAPTMPSSTAIADTAAA
;
A
#
# COMPACT_ATOMS: atom_id res chain seq x y z
N GLU A 1 -35.32 -39.43 -13.25
CA GLU A 1 -34.64 -38.13 -13.10
C GLU A 1 -34.61 -37.43 -14.46
N LYS A 2 -34.96 -36.15 -14.52
CA LYS A 2 -35.02 -35.39 -15.79
C LYS A 2 -33.77 -34.51 -15.87
N ARG A 3 -32.87 -34.80 -16.82
CA ARG A 3 -31.69 -33.96 -17.06
C ARG A 3 -32.13 -32.61 -17.62
N LEU A 4 -31.53 -31.55 -17.08
CA LEU A 4 -31.66 -30.19 -17.55
C LEU A 4 -30.39 -29.86 -18.33
N ASP A 5 -30.53 -29.61 -19.62
CA ASP A 5 -29.46 -29.07 -20.44
C ASP A 5 -29.60 -27.55 -20.46
N ILE A 6 -28.60 -26.86 -19.90
CA ILE A 6 -28.54 -25.39 -19.81
C ILE A 6 -27.39 -24.91 -20.68
N GLU A 7 -27.70 -24.10 -21.69
CA GLU A 7 -26.68 -23.39 -22.47
C GLU A 7 -26.25 -22.12 -21.73
N VAL A 8 -24.99 -22.08 -21.29
CA VAL A 8 -24.39 -20.90 -20.64
C VAL A 8 -23.36 -20.28 -21.59
N PRO A 9 -23.61 -19.09 -22.16
CA PRO A 9 -22.64 -18.42 -23.01
C PRO A 9 -21.43 -17.96 -22.18
N ARG A 10 -20.21 -18.17 -22.69
CA ARG A 10 -19.00 -17.65 -22.04
C ARG A 10 -19.04 -16.12 -22.04
N LYS A 11 -18.87 -15.53 -20.86
CA LYS A 11 -18.67 -14.09 -20.68
C LYS A 11 -17.52 -13.86 -19.71
N GLU A 12 -16.80 -12.76 -19.91
CA GLU A 12 -15.85 -12.25 -18.92
C GLU A 12 -16.61 -11.89 -17.63
N VAL A 13 -16.23 -12.53 -16.52
CA VAL A 13 -16.78 -12.24 -15.19
C VAL A 13 -15.73 -11.44 -14.43
N ARG A 14 -15.99 -10.16 -14.20
CA ARG A 14 -15.18 -9.31 -13.33
C ARG A 14 -15.76 -9.38 -11.93
N LEU A 15 -15.03 -10.03 -11.03
CA LEU A 15 -15.33 -9.96 -9.61
C LEU A 15 -14.74 -8.63 -9.08
N PRO A 16 -15.51 -7.84 -8.32
CA PRO A 16 -14.98 -6.61 -7.71
C PRO A 16 -13.88 -6.95 -6.71
N ASP A 17 -12.81 -6.17 -6.69
CA ASP A 17 -11.76 -6.35 -5.68
C ASP A 17 -12.20 -5.81 -4.32
N VAL A 18 -13.13 -4.85 -4.31
CA VAL A 18 -13.73 -4.29 -3.09
C VAL A 18 -15.13 -4.88 -2.89
N SER A 19 -15.24 -5.96 -2.11
CA SER A 19 -16.55 -6.61 -1.87
C SER A 19 -17.46 -5.86 -0.93
N LEU A 20 -16.92 -5.01 -0.06
CA LEU A 20 -17.71 -4.25 0.92
C LEU A 20 -17.05 -2.91 1.26
N ALA A 21 -17.82 -1.83 1.18
CA ALA A 21 -17.47 -0.53 1.73
C ALA A 21 -18.69 0.05 2.44
N THR A 22 -18.60 0.30 3.76
CA THR A 22 -19.73 0.75 4.56
C THR A 22 -19.30 1.53 5.81
N VAL A 23 -20.23 2.30 6.38
CA VAL A 23 -20.06 2.89 7.71
C VAL A 23 -20.35 1.80 8.74
N LEU A 24 -19.32 1.39 9.47
CA LEU A 24 -19.40 0.28 10.43
C LEU A 24 -19.91 0.73 11.81
N ALA A 25 -19.50 1.93 12.23
CA ALA A 25 -19.80 2.53 13.52
C ALA A 25 -19.71 4.06 13.38
N PRO A 26 -20.13 4.85 14.40
CA PRO A 26 -19.96 6.30 14.39
C PRO A 26 -18.55 6.72 13.95
N HIS A 27 -18.49 7.60 12.96
CA HIS A 27 -17.26 8.08 12.32
C HIS A 27 -16.29 7.03 11.76
N THR A 28 -16.71 5.76 11.63
CA THR A 28 -15.84 4.63 11.30
C THR A 28 -16.24 3.99 9.98
N GLY A 29 -15.38 4.14 8.97
CA GLY A 29 -15.49 3.46 7.69
C GLY A 29 -14.88 2.07 7.75
N TYR A 30 -15.46 1.14 7.00
CA TYR A 30 -14.94 -0.20 6.81
C TYR A 30 -14.89 -0.54 5.33
N VAL A 31 -13.75 -1.06 4.87
CA VAL A 31 -13.55 -1.53 3.51
C VAL A 31 -12.93 -2.92 3.52
N LYS A 32 -13.54 -3.88 2.84
CA LYS A 32 -12.97 -5.21 2.58
C LYS A 32 -12.41 -5.24 1.17
N LEU A 33 -11.11 -5.47 1.08
CA LEU A 33 -10.38 -5.60 -0.18
C LEU A 33 -9.92 -7.05 -0.31
N ASP A 34 -10.46 -7.78 -1.27
CA ASP A 34 -10.26 -9.23 -1.42
C ASP A 34 -9.17 -9.60 -2.43
N GLY A 35 -8.79 -8.66 -3.31
CA GLY A 35 -7.79 -8.88 -4.35
C GLY A 35 -7.02 -7.63 -4.73
N PHE A 36 -6.08 -7.82 -5.65
CA PHE A 36 -5.28 -6.77 -6.26
C PHE A 36 -5.21 -7.05 -7.77
N SER A 37 -6.31 -6.85 -8.49
CA SER A 37 -6.36 -6.93 -9.94
C SER A 37 -6.04 -5.58 -10.61
N GLU A 38 -6.22 -5.49 -11.92
CA GLU A 38 -6.06 -4.23 -12.64
C GLU A 38 -7.22 -3.29 -12.29
N GLY A 39 -6.92 -2.05 -11.91
CA GLY A 39 -7.95 -1.06 -11.54
C GLY A 39 -8.35 -1.07 -10.06
N THR A 40 -7.74 -1.91 -9.22
CA THR A 40 -8.08 -2.00 -7.78
C THR A 40 -7.92 -0.67 -7.05
N ALA A 41 -6.87 0.11 -7.39
CA ALA A 41 -6.62 1.38 -6.72
C ALA A 41 -7.73 2.40 -7.02
N GLU A 42 -8.18 2.45 -8.27
CA GLU A 42 -9.29 3.28 -8.73
C GLU A 42 -10.61 2.83 -8.10
N GLU A 43 -10.87 1.52 -8.06
CA GLU A 43 -12.05 0.96 -7.41
C GLU A 43 -12.09 1.31 -5.92
N LEU A 44 -10.97 1.15 -5.21
CA LEU A 44 -10.84 1.52 -3.81
C LEU A 44 -11.03 3.02 -3.61
N ALA A 45 -10.45 3.86 -4.46
CA ALA A 45 -10.61 5.30 -4.39
C ALA A 45 -12.07 5.74 -4.52
N ILE A 46 -12.80 5.16 -5.49
CA ILE A 46 -14.23 5.42 -5.69
C ILE A 46 -15.03 5.01 -4.44
N ASN A 47 -14.76 3.84 -3.88
CA ASN A 47 -15.46 3.35 -2.69
C ASN A 47 -15.16 4.21 -1.45
N LEU A 48 -13.91 4.66 -1.28
CA LEU A 48 -13.53 5.57 -0.20
C LEU A 48 -14.25 6.92 -0.31
N ILE A 49 -14.31 7.51 -1.51
CA ILE A 49 -15.01 8.78 -1.73
C ILE A 49 -16.49 8.64 -1.35
N LYS A 50 -17.17 7.61 -1.86
CA LYS A 50 -18.58 7.32 -1.52
C LYS A 50 -18.79 7.10 -0.02
N LEU A 51 -17.84 6.44 0.63
CA LEU A 51 -17.87 6.21 2.08
C LEU A 51 -17.77 7.52 2.88
N TYR A 52 -16.86 8.42 2.51
CA TYR A 52 -16.75 9.75 3.13
C TYR A 52 -17.98 10.62 2.87
N GLU A 53 -18.56 10.56 1.67
CA GLU A 53 -19.82 11.24 1.34
C GLU A 53 -20.98 10.71 2.18
N THR A 54 -21.12 9.38 2.26
CA THR A 54 -22.16 8.73 3.06
C THR A 54 -22.06 9.11 4.53
N GLY A 55 -20.86 9.06 5.12
CA GLY A 55 -20.64 9.46 6.51
C GLY A 55 -21.07 10.90 6.77
N ARG A 56 -20.72 11.84 5.88
CA ARG A 56 -21.18 13.24 5.98
C ARG A 56 -22.70 13.37 5.90
N ALA A 57 -23.34 12.64 4.98
CA ALA A 57 -24.78 12.70 4.76
C ALA A 57 -25.59 12.21 5.98
N VAL A 58 -25.07 11.24 6.72
CA VAL A 58 -25.73 10.69 7.93
C VAL A 58 -25.32 11.39 9.23
N GLY A 59 -24.56 12.50 9.16
CA GLY A 59 -24.10 13.25 10.32
C GLY A 59 -22.90 12.63 11.06
N GLU A 60 -22.27 11.61 10.48
CA GLU A 60 -21.16 10.83 11.04
C GLU A 60 -19.92 10.94 10.12
N PRO A 61 -19.29 12.12 10.00
CA PRO A 61 -18.12 12.28 9.13
C PRO A 61 -17.01 11.30 9.52
N ILE A 62 -16.52 10.54 8.53
CA ILE A 62 -15.56 9.46 8.77
C ILE A 62 -14.20 10.05 9.16
N ASN A 63 -13.68 9.63 10.32
CA ASN A 63 -12.36 9.99 10.83
C ASN A 63 -11.52 8.76 11.24
N SER A 64 -12.08 7.57 11.07
CA SER A 64 -11.41 6.28 11.32
C SER A 64 -11.74 5.31 10.19
N LEU A 65 -10.78 4.52 9.74
CA LEU A 65 -10.91 3.58 8.63
C LEU A 65 -10.35 2.21 9.03
N VAL A 66 -11.14 1.17 8.82
CA VAL A 66 -10.72 -0.22 8.88
C VAL A 66 -10.57 -0.75 7.45
N LEU A 67 -9.35 -1.13 7.08
CA LEU A 67 -9.05 -1.82 5.83
C LEU A 67 -8.87 -3.31 6.12
N ASP A 68 -9.83 -4.13 5.72
CA ASP A 68 -9.79 -5.58 5.91
C ASP A 68 -9.12 -6.26 4.71
N LEU A 69 -7.94 -6.84 4.97
CA LEU A 69 -7.13 -7.64 4.04
C LEU A 69 -7.09 -9.13 4.43
N ARG A 70 -7.96 -9.57 5.36
CA ARG A 70 -8.07 -10.98 5.70
C ARG A 70 -8.52 -11.78 4.49
N ASP A 71 -7.89 -12.94 4.31
CA ASP A 71 -8.14 -13.85 3.19
C ASP A 71 -7.80 -13.29 1.80
N ASN A 72 -7.07 -12.17 1.73
CA ASN A 72 -6.59 -11.58 0.49
C ASN A 72 -5.25 -12.23 0.06
N PRO A 73 -5.21 -13.03 -1.03
CA PRO A 73 -4.01 -13.74 -1.47
C PRO A 73 -2.99 -12.82 -2.17
N GLY A 74 -3.31 -11.54 -2.30
CA GLY A 74 -2.56 -10.53 -3.03
C GLY A 74 -3.02 -10.41 -4.48
N GLY A 75 -2.05 -10.17 -5.38
CA GLY A 75 -2.30 -9.93 -6.79
C GLY A 75 -1.16 -9.13 -7.40
N LEU A 76 -1.49 -8.18 -8.26
CA LEU A 76 -0.55 -7.36 -9.00
C LEU A 76 0.22 -6.41 -8.08
N LEU A 77 1.53 -6.28 -8.35
CA LEU A 77 2.41 -5.36 -7.65
C LEU A 77 1.96 -3.90 -7.83
N ASP A 78 1.66 -3.50 -9.06
CA ASP A 78 1.29 -2.12 -9.38
C ASP A 78 -0.03 -1.73 -8.72
N ALA A 79 -0.97 -2.65 -8.60
CA ALA A 79 -2.20 -2.46 -7.84
C ALA A 79 -1.91 -2.24 -6.33
N ALA A 80 -0.97 -2.99 -5.75
CA ALA A 80 -0.52 -2.79 -4.37
C ALA A 80 0.09 -1.39 -4.17
N VAL A 81 0.92 -0.95 -5.12
CA VAL A 81 1.54 0.37 -5.11
C VAL A 81 0.49 1.48 -5.21
N GLY A 82 -0.49 1.32 -6.12
CA GLY A 82 -1.62 2.24 -6.25
C GLY A 82 -2.45 2.34 -4.98
N VAL A 83 -2.80 1.20 -4.38
CA VAL A 83 -3.55 1.15 -3.10
C VAL A 83 -2.77 1.80 -1.97
N ALA A 84 -1.48 1.47 -1.80
CA ALA A 84 -0.65 2.06 -0.76
C ALA A 84 -0.56 3.59 -0.88
N GLN A 85 -0.48 4.08 -2.12
CA GLN A 85 -0.42 5.52 -2.41
C GLN A 85 -1.66 6.29 -1.96
N LEU A 86 -2.84 5.66 -1.94
CA LEU A 86 -4.05 6.30 -1.39
C LEU A 86 -3.93 6.57 0.11
N LEU A 87 -3.05 5.86 0.81
CA LEU A 87 -2.92 5.86 2.26
C LEU A 87 -1.78 6.74 2.76
N VAL A 88 -0.66 6.84 2.03
CA VAL A 88 0.57 7.48 2.51
C VAL A 88 0.90 8.82 1.82
N PRO A 89 1.61 9.75 2.48
CA PRO A 89 2.04 11.02 1.87
C PRO A 89 2.80 10.82 0.56
N LYS A 90 2.73 11.80 -0.35
CA LYS A 90 3.58 11.83 -1.55
C LYS A 90 5.06 11.74 -1.17
N GLY A 91 5.84 10.97 -1.92
CA GLY A 91 7.27 10.79 -1.71
C GLY A 91 7.64 9.68 -0.72
N THR A 92 6.67 8.94 -0.20
CA THR A 92 6.87 7.82 0.73
C THR A 92 7.27 6.57 -0.03
N ASP A 93 8.35 5.90 0.39
CA ASP A 93 8.73 4.61 -0.16
C ASP A 93 7.66 3.55 0.15
N ILE A 94 7.32 2.74 -0.85
CA ILE A 94 6.25 1.74 -0.76
C ILE A 94 6.86 0.34 -0.72
N VAL A 95 7.62 -0.02 -1.74
CA VAL A 95 8.23 -1.33 -1.85
C VAL A 95 9.45 -1.23 -2.73
N SER A 96 10.45 -2.06 -2.46
CA SER A 96 11.54 -2.28 -3.39
C SER A 96 11.61 -3.75 -3.79
N THR A 97 12.08 -3.98 -5.02
CA THR A 97 12.36 -5.31 -5.55
C THR A 97 13.85 -5.47 -5.78
N GLU A 98 14.43 -6.55 -5.26
CA GLU A 98 15.82 -6.91 -5.52
C GLU A 98 15.87 -8.25 -6.24
N GLY A 99 16.50 -8.30 -7.41
CA GLY A 99 16.54 -9.50 -8.23
C GLY A 99 17.59 -9.43 -9.32
N ARG A 100 17.65 -10.49 -10.12
CA ARG A 100 18.67 -10.65 -11.18
C ARG A 100 18.22 -10.09 -12.53
N VAL A 101 16.92 -9.80 -12.68
CA VAL A 101 16.31 -9.39 -13.96
C VAL A 101 16.73 -7.98 -14.39
N TYR A 102 17.14 -7.12 -13.46
CA TYR A 102 17.52 -5.73 -13.77
C TYR A 102 19.05 -5.54 -13.87
N GLY A 103 19.81 -6.62 -13.91
CA GLY A 103 21.26 -6.64 -13.65
C GLY A 103 21.55 -7.26 -12.28
N GLU A 104 22.77 -7.77 -12.09
CA GLU A 104 23.15 -8.44 -10.84
C GLU A 104 23.05 -7.46 -9.66
N GLY A 105 22.10 -7.70 -8.74
CA GLY A 105 21.89 -6.84 -7.56
C GLY A 105 21.12 -5.54 -7.83
N ALA A 106 20.46 -5.40 -8.98
CA ALA A 106 19.70 -4.20 -9.29
C ALA A 106 18.38 -4.14 -8.50
N THR A 107 18.15 -2.98 -7.88
CA THR A 107 16.99 -2.68 -7.04
C THR A 107 16.04 -1.73 -7.74
N LEU A 108 14.75 -2.09 -7.79
CA LEU A 108 13.69 -1.24 -8.31
C LEU A 108 12.86 -0.71 -7.14
N ASN A 109 12.77 0.62 -7.02
CA ASN A 109 12.09 1.28 -5.91
C ASN A 109 10.76 1.88 -6.38
N TYR A 110 9.70 1.64 -5.61
CA TYR A 110 8.37 2.19 -5.83
C TYR A 110 8.06 3.17 -4.71
N ARG A 111 7.63 4.37 -5.09
CA ARG A 111 7.36 5.49 -4.18
C ARG A 111 6.02 6.13 -4.52
N SER A 112 5.32 6.66 -3.53
CA SER A 112 4.09 7.41 -3.77
C SER A 112 4.37 8.69 -4.57
N ILE A 113 3.59 8.93 -5.64
CA ILE A 113 3.79 10.07 -6.53
C ILE A 113 2.67 11.12 -6.44
N TYR A 114 1.49 10.73 -5.96
CA TYR A 114 0.36 11.62 -5.69
C TYR A 114 0.15 11.86 -4.18
N PRO A 115 -0.50 12.98 -3.80
CA PRO A 115 -1.01 13.17 -2.44
C PRO A 115 -1.99 12.05 -2.04
N PRO A 116 -2.06 11.67 -0.75
CA PRO A 116 -2.95 10.60 -0.31
C PRO A 116 -4.41 11.03 -0.41
N LEU A 117 -5.28 10.08 -0.76
CA LEU A 117 -6.72 10.26 -0.72
C LEU A 117 -7.25 10.21 0.72
N VAL A 118 -6.70 9.31 1.54
CA VAL A 118 -7.08 9.16 2.95
C VAL A 118 -6.33 10.22 3.78
N PRO A 119 -7.02 11.17 4.43
CA PRO A 119 -6.36 12.22 5.22
C PRO A 119 -5.42 11.64 6.29
N ALA A 120 -4.29 12.30 6.53
CA ALA A 120 -3.34 11.89 7.56
C ALA A 120 -3.96 11.88 8.98
N SER A 121 -4.98 12.69 9.21
CA SER A 121 -5.74 12.72 10.46
C SER A 121 -6.70 11.54 10.64
N THR A 122 -7.02 10.80 9.57
CA THR A 122 -7.86 9.61 9.65
C THR A 122 -7.08 8.47 10.28
N ARG A 123 -7.58 7.94 11.41
CA ARG A 123 -7.00 6.77 12.08
C ARG A 123 -7.18 5.54 11.19
N LEU A 124 -6.11 4.82 10.91
CA LEU A 124 -6.13 3.64 10.04
C LEU A 124 -5.83 2.37 10.82
N VAL A 125 -6.67 1.36 10.65
CA VAL A 125 -6.45 -0.02 11.11
C VAL A 125 -6.46 -0.94 9.91
N VAL A 126 -5.48 -1.83 9.79
CA VAL A 126 -5.42 -2.87 8.77
C VAL A 126 -5.65 -4.23 9.42
N LEU A 127 -6.66 -4.97 8.99
CA LEU A 127 -6.94 -6.32 9.49
C LEU A 127 -6.29 -7.36 8.59
N VAL A 128 -5.58 -8.31 9.20
CA VAL A 128 -4.84 -9.37 8.49
C VAL A 128 -4.99 -10.73 9.16
N ASN A 129 -4.80 -11.80 8.40
CA ASN A 129 -4.73 -13.17 8.92
C ASN A 129 -3.67 -14.01 8.21
N GLY A 130 -3.58 -15.30 8.55
CA GLY A 130 -2.63 -16.24 7.92
C GLY A 130 -2.76 -16.41 6.40
N ASN A 131 -3.88 -15.97 5.81
CA ASN A 131 -4.14 -16.03 4.37
C ASN A 131 -3.81 -14.72 3.65
N THR A 132 -3.56 -13.62 4.38
CA THR A 132 -3.08 -12.35 3.81
C THR A 132 -1.68 -12.55 3.22
N ALA A 133 -1.51 -12.35 1.91
CA ALA A 133 -0.28 -12.69 1.21
C ALA A 133 0.14 -11.65 0.14
N SER A 134 1.44 -11.62 -0.19
CA SER A 134 1.97 -10.94 -1.38
C SER A 134 1.64 -9.44 -1.44
N ALA A 135 0.87 -8.98 -2.43
CA ALA A 135 0.46 -7.57 -2.57
C ALA A 135 -0.21 -7.02 -1.29
N ALA A 136 -1.02 -7.82 -0.61
CA ALA A 136 -1.65 -7.43 0.66
C ALA A 136 -0.60 -7.19 1.76
N GLU A 137 0.48 -7.99 1.77
CA GLU A 137 1.60 -7.83 2.71
C GLU A 137 2.44 -6.59 2.40
N ILE A 138 2.51 -6.18 1.13
CA ILE A 138 3.15 -4.90 0.75
C ILE A 138 2.37 -3.74 1.37
N VAL A 139 1.06 -3.66 1.15
CA VAL A 139 0.21 -2.59 1.72
C VAL A 139 0.28 -2.59 3.25
N THR A 140 0.19 -3.77 3.86
CA THR A 140 0.31 -3.94 5.31
C THR A 140 1.68 -3.45 5.82
N GLY A 141 2.75 -3.85 5.14
CA GLY A 141 4.13 -3.48 5.48
C GLY A 141 4.37 -1.98 5.37
N VAL A 142 3.84 -1.31 4.35
CA VAL A 142 3.91 0.14 4.20
C VAL A 142 3.19 0.84 5.35
N VAL A 143 1.96 0.43 5.65
CA VAL A 143 1.19 1.06 6.74
C VAL A 143 1.92 0.93 8.08
N GLN A 144 2.53 -0.23 8.33
CA GLN A 144 3.30 -0.49 9.54
C GLN A 144 4.61 0.30 9.60
N ASP A 145 5.41 0.27 8.53
CA ASP A 145 6.77 0.84 8.52
C ASP A 145 6.79 2.36 8.46
N THR A 146 5.68 2.97 8.02
CA THR A 146 5.53 4.44 7.93
C THR A 146 4.76 5.03 9.12
N ASP A 147 4.44 4.20 10.12
CA ASP A 147 3.58 4.57 11.25
C ASP A 147 2.22 5.16 10.81
N ARG A 148 1.75 4.82 9.62
CA ARG A 148 0.51 5.36 9.05
C ARG A 148 -0.73 4.82 9.76
N GLY A 149 -0.65 3.63 10.34
CA GLY A 149 -1.76 2.96 11.00
C GLY A 149 -1.33 1.72 11.77
N VAL A 150 -2.29 1.07 12.41
CA VAL A 150 -2.04 -0.13 13.22
C VAL A 150 -2.47 -1.38 12.46
N VAL A 151 -1.60 -2.39 12.43
CA VAL A 151 -1.91 -3.71 11.89
C VAL A 151 -2.43 -4.61 13.00
N VAL A 152 -3.58 -5.24 12.78
CA VAL A 152 -4.30 -6.02 13.78
C VAL A 152 -4.69 -7.38 13.18
N GLY A 153 -4.50 -8.46 13.96
CA GLY A 153 -4.87 -9.81 13.56
C GLY A 153 -3.75 -10.81 13.79
N GLU A 154 -3.53 -11.70 12.82
CA GLU A 154 -2.54 -12.76 12.91
C GLU A 154 -1.33 -12.49 12.03
N LYS A 155 -0.28 -13.30 12.18
CA LYS A 155 0.87 -13.23 11.28
C LYS A 155 0.44 -13.62 9.85
N THR A 156 0.80 -12.78 8.88
CA THR A 156 0.54 -12.97 7.45
C THR A 156 1.28 -14.19 6.88
N PHE A 157 0.93 -14.57 5.65
CA PHE A 157 1.45 -15.76 4.98
C PHE A 157 2.99 -15.73 4.83
N GLY A 158 3.56 -14.59 4.46
CA GLY A 158 4.99 -14.36 4.27
C GLY A 158 5.46 -14.67 2.85
N LYS A 159 4.69 -14.29 1.81
CA LYS A 159 5.09 -14.45 0.41
C LYS A 159 5.72 -13.15 -0.09
N GLY A 160 7.05 -13.13 -0.14
CA GLY A 160 7.83 -11.96 -0.54
C GLY A 160 8.53 -12.12 -1.88
N LEU A 161 7.94 -12.83 -2.85
CA LEU A 161 8.60 -13.19 -4.11
C LEU A 161 7.87 -12.61 -5.31
N VAL A 162 8.64 -12.02 -6.23
CA VAL A 162 8.18 -11.56 -7.54
C VAL A 162 8.25 -12.72 -8.52
N GLN A 163 7.14 -12.98 -9.22
CA GLN A 163 7.07 -14.02 -10.24
C GLN A 163 6.65 -13.43 -11.58
N VAL A 164 7.34 -13.82 -12.64
CA VAL A 164 7.03 -13.46 -14.03
C VAL A 164 6.56 -14.73 -14.76
N VAL A 165 5.59 -14.57 -15.65
CA VAL A 165 5.09 -15.65 -16.51
C VAL A 165 5.61 -15.41 -17.92
N GLU A 166 6.55 -16.24 -18.35
CA GLU A 166 7.14 -16.18 -19.69
C GLU A 166 6.44 -17.17 -20.64
N PRO A 167 5.92 -16.72 -21.79
CA PRO A 167 5.34 -17.63 -22.77
C PRO A 167 6.41 -18.53 -23.40
N LEU A 168 6.06 -19.79 -23.65
CA LEU A 168 6.91 -20.78 -24.29
C LEU A 168 6.23 -21.32 -25.57
N PRO A 169 7.03 -21.83 -26.54
CA PRO A 169 6.48 -22.45 -27.74
C PRO A 169 5.49 -23.59 -27.43
N GLY A 170 4.41 -23.66 -28.22
CA GLY A 170 3.36 -24.66 -28.06
C GLY A 170 2.33 -24.35 -26.98
N GLY A 171 2.08 -23.06 -26.69
CA GLY A 171 1.02 -22.62 -25.76
C GLY A 171 1.32 -22.91 -24.28
N ARG A 172 2.59 -23.16 -23.95
CA ARG A 172 3.05 -23.39 -22.56
C ARG A 172 3.50 -22.07 -21.95
N SER A 173 3.62 -22.03 -20.63
CA SER A 173 4.19 -20.86 -19.93
C SER A 173 5.08 -21.30 -18.79
N LEU A 174 6.13 -20.52 -18.54
CA LEU A 174 7.06 -20.70 -17.43
C LEU A 174 6.78 -19.63 -16.37
N LYS A 175 6.43 -20.04 -15.15
CA LYS A 175 6.33 -19.13 -14.02
C LYS A 175 7.64 -19.14 -13.24
N LEU A 176 8.43 -18.08 -13.38
CA LEU A 176 9.76 -17.96 -12.80
C LEU A 176 9.77 -16.94 -11.66
N THR A 177 10.43 -17.28 -10.56
CA THR A 177 10.69 -16.33 -9.47
C THR A 177 11.95 -15.56 -9.78
N VAL A 178 11.87 -14.23 -9.81
CA VAL A 178 12.93 -13.37 -10.34
C VAL A 178 13.50 -12.37 -9.34
N ALA A 179 12.73 -12.03 -8.29
CA ALA A 179 13.11 -11.03 -7.31
C ALA A 179 12.40 -11.25 -5.96
N LYS A 180 12.84 -10.51 -4.94
CA LYS A 180 12.23 -10.45 -3.61
C LYS A 180 11.67 -9.06 -3.34
N TYR A 181 10.58 -8.98 -2.57
CA TYR A 181 10.03 -7.73 -2.05
C TYR A 181 10.65 -7.34 -0.71
N PHE A 182 10.90 -6.05 -0.56
CA PHE A 182 11.31 -5.43 0.70
C PHE A 182 10.39 -4.25 1.02
N THR A 183 9.98 -4.16 2.29
CA THR A 183 9.17 -3.05 2.80
C THR A 183 10.03 -1.79 2.98
N PRO A 184 9.44 -0.61 3.27
CA PRO A 184 10.20 0.64 3.41
C PRO A 184 11.32 0.59 4.45
N SER A 185 11.17 -0.21 5.52
CA SER A 185 12.23 -0.43 6.51
C SER A 185 13.38 -1.35 6.04
N GLY A 186 13.33 -1.86 4.81
CA GLY A 186 14.27 -2.86 4.27
C GLY A 186 13.99 -4.28 4.74
N ARG A 187 12.85 -4.55 5.39
CA ARG A 187 12.48 -5.89 5.85
C ARG A 187 11.99 -6.74 4.67
N CYS A 188 12.56 -7.95 4.53
CA CYS A 188 12.08 -8.92 3.55
C CYS A 188 10.79 -9.59 4.05
N ILE A 189 9.76 -9.60 3.21
CA ILE A 189 8.45 -10.23 3.51
C ILE A 189 8.58 -11.76 3.48
N GLN A 190 9.52 -12.30 2.69
CA GLN A 190 9.63 -13.72 2.42
C GLN A 190 9.91 -14.53 3.70
N ALA A 191 8.99 -15.43 4.01
CA ALA A 191 9.15 -16.36 5.11
C ALA A 191 10.34 -17.30 4.87
N VAL A 192 11.11 -17.52 5.93
CA VAL A 192 12.23 -18.48 5.96
C VAL A 192 11.73 -19.93 5.87
N SER A 193 10.52 -20.21 6.38
CA SER A 193 9.87 -21.52 6.27
C SER A 193 8.34 -21.40 6.35
N TYR A 194 7.67 -22.19 5.53
CA TYR A 194 6.22 -22.35 5.53
C TYR A 194 5.73 -23.57 6.33
N ALA A 195 6.65 -24.47 6.72
CA ALA A 195 6.31 -25.81 7.24
C ALA A 195 6.02 -25.86 8.76
N LYS A 196 6.31 -24.80 9.52
CA LYS A 196 5.99 -24.78 10.96
C LYS A 196 4.59 -24.18 11.16
N PRO A 197 3.64 -24.89 11.80
CA PRO A 197 2.40 -24.28 12.23
C PRO A 197 2.76 -23.11 13.16
N ARG A 198 2.42 -21.90 12.72
CA ARG A 198 2.78 -20.68 13.44
C ARG A 198 1.73 -20.51 14.53
N LYS A 199 2.17 -20.51 15.80
CA LYS A 199 1.27 -20.26 16.94
C LYS A 199 0.52 -18.96 16.68
N ALA A 200 -0.80 -19.00 16.76
CA ALA A 200 -1.63 -17.80 16.75
C ALA A 200 -1.22 -16.94 17.95
N ASN A 201 -0.44 -15.90 17.73
CA ASN A 201 -0.20 -14.92 18.77
C ASN A 201 -1.48 -14.10 18.90
N THR A 202 -2.24 -14.39 19.95
CA THR A 202 -3.33 -13.54 20.41
C THR A 202 -2.74 -12.16 20.70
N MET A 203 -3.22 -11.16 19.95
CA MET A 203 -3.09 -9.70 20.16
C MET A 203 -2.10 -9.27 21.24
N ALA A 204 -0.86 -8.95 20.85
CA ALA A 204 -0.10 -7.95 21.57
C ALA A 204 -0.25 -6.65 20.78
N ALA A 205 -1.01 -5.68 21.33
CA ALA A 205 -0.94 -4.32 20.85
C ALA A 205 0.53 -3.89 20.82
N VAL A 206 1.07 -3.61 19.64
CA VAL A 206 2.42 -3.07 19.52
C VAL A 206 2.37 -1.68 20.16
N SER A 207 2.89 -1.59 21.39
CA SER A 207 3.11 -0.32 22.06
C SER A 207 4.18 0.47 21.28
N PRO A 208 4.06 1.80 21.18
CA PRO A 208 5.09 2.61 20.54
C PRO A 208 6.43 2.38 21.25
N SER A 209 7.50 2.29 20.46
CA SER A 209 8.84 1.90 20.89
C SER A 209 9.26 2.61 22.18
N LYS A 210 9.61 1.84 23.22
CA LYS A 210 10.33 2.37 24.37
C LYS A 210 11.67 2.92 23.89
N GLN A 211 11.89 4.22 24.09
CA GLN A 211 13.22 4.82 24.06
C GLN A 211 14.14 4.06 25.02
N THR A 212 15.31 3.70 24.54
CA THR A 212 16.36 3.03 25.33
C THR A 212 16.96 4.02 26.33
N PRO A 213 17.22 3.63 27.59
CA PRO A 213 17.90 4.49 28.55
C PRO A 213 19.42 4.42 28.32
N GLY A 214 20.04 5.56 28.03
CA GLY A 214 21.48 5.69 27.89
C GLY A 214 21.87 7.15 27.97
N GLY A 215 22.15 7.63 29.18
CA GLY A 215 22.46 9.01 29.46
C GLY A 215 23.83 9.44 28.96
N THR A 216 23.94 10.71 28.58
CA THR A 216 25.07 11.53 28.98
C THR A 216 24.53 12.92 29.30
N SER A 217 24.70 13.29 30.56
CA SER A 217 24.41 14.59 31.15
C SER A 217 25.19 15.70 30.46
N MET A 218 24.55 16.85 30.17
CA MET A 218 25.10 18.19 30.39
C MET A 218 23.94 19.23 30.41
N PRO A 219 24.07 20.35 31.14
CA PRO A 219 22.93 21.03 31.77
C PRO A 219 22.35 22.21 30.95
N LEU A 220 21.09 22.54 31.21
CA LEU A 220 20.48 23.88 30.99
C LEU A 220 20.72 24.74 32.27
N PRO A 221 20.57 26.10 32.29
CA PRO A 221 19.79 26.96 31.37
C PRO A 221 20.53 28.26 30.95
N GLN A 222 20.02 29.08 30.03
CA GLN A 222 19.26 30.31 30.35
C GLN A 222 18.66 30.96 29.08
N GLN A 223 17.54 31.65 29.27
CA GLN A 223 16.71 32.35 28.28
C GLN A 223 17.13 33.85 28.15
N PRO A 224 16.53 34.66 27.24
CA PRO A 224 17.22 35.30 26.11
C PRO A 224 17.60 36.78 26.33
N GLN A 225 18.57 37.28 25.57
CA GLN A 225 18.80 38.73 25.39
C GLN A 225 18.43 39.19 23.97
N GLN A 226 17.72 40.31 23.90
CA GLN A 226 17.25 41.00 22.69
C GLN A 226 18.26 42.06 22.19
N MET A 227 18.07 42.42 20.90
CA MET A 227 18.31 43.71 20.20
C MET A 227 19.27 43.61 19.00
N PRO A 228 19.20 44.50 17.98
CA PRO A 228 18.09 45.25 17.37
C PRO A 228 18.07 45.06 15.81
N PRO A 229 17.25 45.79 15.01
CA PRO A 229 16.84 45.38 13.66
C PRO A 229 17.79 45.89 12.56
N THR A 230 17.78 45.21 11.40
CA THR A 230 18.29 45.77 10.14
C THR A 230 17.32 45.50 9.00
N ASP A 231 16.87 46.59 8.39
CA ASP A 231 16.04 46.71 7.21
C ASP A 231 16.69 46.13 5.93
N GLY A 232 15.86 45.65 4.99
CA GLY A 232 16.30 45.37 3.62
C GLY A 232 15.32 44.53 2.80
N LYS A 233 14.52 45.20 1.95
CA LYS A 233 13.46 44.67 1.05
C LYS A 233 13.96 43.72 -0.07
N PRO A 234 13.03 43.06 -0.81
CA PRO A 234 13.25 41.82 -1.56
C PRO A 234 13.65 42.04 -3.02
N THR A 235 14.26 41.01 -3.63
CA THR A 235 14.49 40.93 -5.08
C THR A 235 14.03 39.59 -5.65
N SER A 236 13.26 39.72 -6.73
CA SER A 236 12.76 38.70 -7.64
C SER A 236 13.85 37.99 -8.44
N ALA A 237 13.62 36.74 -8.84
CA ALA A 237 13.57 36.33 -10.25
C ALA A 237 13.33 34.81 -10.37
N ALA A 238 12.30 34.45 -11.14
CA ALA A 238 12.16 33.13 -11.74
C ALA A 238 13.15 32.96 -12.91
N PRO A 239 13.46 31.72 -13.30
CA PRO A 239 13.74 31.41 -14.69
C PRO A 239 12.73 30.41 -15.25
N THR A 240 12.25 30.73 -16.45
CA THR A 240 11.38 29.94 -17.30
C THR A 240 12.18 29.07 -18.29
N MET A 241 11.68 27.83 -18.52
CA MET A 241 11.68 27.05 -19.78
C MET A 241 13.02 26.35 -20.19
N PRO A 242 12.99 25.18 -20.89
CA PRO A 242 12.06 24.86 -21.97
C PRO A 242 11.36 23.49 -21.99
N SER A 243 10.25 23.49 -22.72
CA SER A 243 9.53 22.38 -23.32
C SER A 243 10.42 21.55 -24.27
N SER A 244 10.39 20.23 -24.15
CA SER A 244 10.76 19.33 -25.26
C SER A 244 9.54 18.51 -25.69
N THR A 245 8.99 18.90 -26.82
CA THR A 245 8.12 18.09 -27.67
C THR A 245 8.97 16.99 -28.30
N ALA A 246 8.57 15.73 -28.20
CA ALA A 246 9.01 14.67 -29.10
C ALA A 246 7.78 14.03 -29.72
N ILE A 247 7.57 14.38 -30.98
CA ILE A 247 6.64 13.77 -31.92
C ILE A 247 7.41 12.60 -32.54
N ALA A 248 6.83 11.41 -32.55
CA ALA A 248 7.14 10.40 -33.57
C ALA A 248 5.85 9.66 -33.89
N ASP A 249 5.38 9.98 -35.08
CA ASP A 249 4.20 9.48 -35.75
C ASP A 249 4.52 8.15 -36.47
N THR A 250 3.46 7.39 -36.74
CA THR A 250 3.25 6.40 -37.82
C THR A 250 4.24 5.24 -38.04
N ALA A 251 3.71 4.01 -38.02
CA ALA A 251 3.55 3.21 -39.23
C ALA A 251 2.61 2.00 -39.02
N ALA A 252 1.65 1.88 -39.93
CA ALA A 252 0.74 0.76 -40.08
C ALA A 252 1.43 -0.44 -40.78
N ALA A 253 0.99 -1.64 -40.41
CA ALA A 253 0.73 -2.78 -41.27
C ALA A 253 -0.28 -3.70 -40.56
#